data_AF-A0A1B6AE91-F1
#
_entry.id   AF-A0A1B6AE91-F1
#
_cell.length_a   1.000
_cell.length_b   1.000
_cell.length_c   1.000
_cell.angle_alpha   90.00
_cell.angle_beta   90.00
_cell.angle_gamma   90.00
#
_symmetry.space_group_name_H-M   'P 1'
#
loop_
_entity.id
_entity.type
_entity.pdbx_description
1 polymer ?
#
loop_
_entity_poly.entity_id
_entity_poly.type
_entity_poly.pdbx_seq_one_letter_code
_entity_poly.pdbx_strand_id
1 'polypeptide(L)'
;MTEPAVTAPLRYTLTTFPPVLTRAAPGRPHQGRLEITVTRDREAAKTNAVCRGVTVEVPTGKAPEALTNRPDHIDATYAAPRGRTWHIRKSTSHTDRTVFICTPENPRHEAVFDDTATFTLILDRIPLTGSPGTVTLHITDDTTTGSGTYTRRRTDLPLTLQRAADGPS
;
A
#
# COMPACT_ATOMS: atom_id res chain seq x y z
N MET A 1 15.61 23.60 -22.85
CA MET A 1 16.17 22.88 -21.67
C MET A 1 15.05 22.02 -21.12
N THR A 2 15.12 20.72 -21.32
CA THR A 2 14.14 19.77 -20.79
C THR A 2 14.51 19.53 -19.33
N GLU A 3 13.66 19.94 -18.40
CA GLU A 3 13.81 19.62 -16.98
C GLU A 3 13.93 18.10 -16.85
N PRO A 4 14.98 17.55 -16.22
CA PRO A 4 15.06 16.12 -16.00
C PRO A 4 13.87 15.71 -15.15
N ALA A 5 13.07 14.76 -15.64
CA ALA A 5 11.99 14.19 -14.87
C ALA A 5 12.57 13.69 -13.54
N VAL A 6 12.21 14.34 -12.44
CA VAL A 6 12.64 13.94 -11.10
C VAL A 6 12.08 12.54 -10.87
N THR A 7 12.97 11.55 -10.92
CA THR A 7 12.59 10.15 -10.78
C THR A 7 12.21 9.90 -9.31
N ALA A 8 11.27 8.98 -9.04
CA ALA A 8 10.71 8.75 -7.70
C ALA A 8 11.79 8.36 -6.69
N PRO A 9 11.95 9.02 -5.54
CA PRO A 9 12.97 8.58 -4.58
C PRO A 9 12.63 7.24 -3.91
N LEU A 10 11.35 6.84 -3.93
CA LEU A 10 10.86 5.58 -3.38
C LEU A 10 10.24 4.69 -4.46
N ARG A 11 10.40 3.38 -4.28
CA ARG A 11 9.78 2.32 -5.06
C ARG A 11 8.85 1.48 -4.19
N TYR A 12 7.71 1.13 -4.76
CA TYR A 12 6.68 0.31 -4.12
C TYR A 12 6.55 -1.04 -4.82
N THR A 13 6.47 -2.10 -4.03
CA THR A 13 6.17 -3.46 -4.51
C THR A 13 4.96 -3.99 -3.78
N LEU A 14 3.98 -4.51 -4.53
CA LEU A 14 2.80 -5.19 -4.00
C LEU A 14 3.00 -6.70 -4.09
N THR A 15 2.79 -7.41 -2.98
CA THR A 15 2.74 -8.88 -2.94
C THR A 15 1.44 -9.31 -2.30
N THR A 16 0.88 -10.42 -2.77
CA THR A 16 -0.41 -10.95 -2.33
C THR A 16 -0.28 -12.36 -1.78
N PHE A 17 -1.10 -12.67 -0.78
CA PHE A 17 -1.20 -14.01 -0.23
C PHE A 17 -2.69 -14.41 -0.13
N PRO A 18 -3.11 -15.47 -0.84
CA PRO A 18 -2.34 -16.22 -1.85
C PRO A 18 -1.86 -15.34 -3.03
N PRO A 19 -0.86 -15.78 -3.84
CA PRO A 19 -0.32 -14.99 -4.95
C PRO A 19 -1.40 -14.56 -5.96
N VAL A 20 -2.47 -15.33 -6.08
CA VAL A 20 -3.65 -14.98 -6.85
C VAL A 20 -4.82 -14.82 -5.89
N LEU A 21 -5.30 -13.59 -5.75
CA LEU A 21 -6.49 -13.32 -4.96
C LEU A 21 -7.72 -13.73 -5.76
N THR A 22 -8.61 -14.52 -5.12
CA THR A 22 -9.88 -14.94 -5.71
C THR A 22 -11.04 -14.39 -4.91
N ARG A 23 -12.08 -13.92 -5.61
CA ARG A 23 -13.33 -13.51 -4.98
C ARG A 23 -13.89 -14.63 -4.11
N ALA A 24 -14.32 -14.29 -2.90
CA ALA A 24 -14.99 -15.20 -1.98
C ALA A 24 -16.29 -15.75 -2.59
N ALA A 25 -16.46 -17.06 -2.54
CA ALA A 25 -17.71 -17.70 -2.93
C ALA A 25 -18.78 -17.50 -1.83
N PRO A 26 -20.08 -17.48 -2.18
CA PRO A 26 -21.14 -17.47 -1.19
C PRO A 26 -20.98 -18.63 -0.20
N GLY A 27 -20.99 -18.34 1.11
CA GLY A 27 -20.83 -19.35 2.17
C GLY A 27 -19.40 -19.86 2.40
N ARG A 28 -18.41 -19.45 1.59
CA ARG A 28 -16.98 -19.75 1.79
C ARG A 28 -16.16 -18.45 1.78
N PRO A 29 -16.07 -17.74 2.91
CA PRO A 29 -15.30 -16.50 2.96
C PRO A 29 -13.83 -16.79 2.67
N HIS A 30 -13.29 -16.13 1.64
CA HIS A 30 -11.87 -16.11 1.35
C HIS A 30 -11.29 -14.78 1.79
N GLN A 31 -10.17 -14.87 2.51
CA GLN A 31 -9.41 -13.72 2.96
C GLN A 31 -8.14 -13.60 2.14
N GLY A 32 -7.83 -12.38 1.72
CA GLY A 32 -6.57 -12.03 1.11
C GLY A 32 -5.70 -11.25 2.09
N ARG A 33 -4.40 -11.33 1.87
CA ARG A 33 -3.40 -10.47 2.48
C ARG A 33 -2.64 -9.72 1.39
N LEU A 34 -2.38 -8.45 1.64
CA LEU A 34 -1.55 -7.57 0.80
C LEU A 34 -0.34 -7.13 1.60
N GLU A 35 0.81 -7.16 0.96
CA GLU A 35 2.04 -6.58 1.50
C GLU A 35 2.55 -5.51 0.54
N ILE A 36 2.64 -4.27 1.02
CA ILE A 36 3.13 -3.13 0.26
C ILE A 36 4.50 -2.79 0.85
N THR A 37 5.55 -3.17 0.13
CA THR A 37 6.93 -2.91 0.53
C THR A 37 7.45 -1.63 -0.11
N VAL A 38 7.99 -0.76 0.72
CA VAL A 38 8.57 0.54 0.38
C VAL A 38 10.08 0.43 0.51
N THR A 39 10.76 0.82 -0.55
CA THR A 39 12.23 0.82 -0.64
C THR A 39 12.69 2.10 -1.32
N ARG A 40 13.97 2.44 -1.17
CA ARG A 40 14.58 3.46 -2.01
C ARG A 40 14.64 2.97 -3.46
N ASP A 41 14.33 3.85 -4.40
CA ASP A 41 14.59 3.58 -5.82
C ASP A 41 16.06 3.91 -6.16
N ARG A 42 16.83 2.86 -6.49
CA ARG A 42 18.26 2.97 -6.81
C ARG A 42 18.54 3.64 -8.14
N GLU A 43 17.60 3.53 -9.08
CA GLU A 43 17.74 4.15 -10.41
C GLU A 43 17.41 5.64 -10.36
N ALA A 44 16.56 6.02 -9.40
CA ALA A 44 16.02 7.37 -9.32
C ALA A 44 16.87 8.35 -8.52
N ALA A 45 17.53 7.88 -7.46
CA ALA A 45 18.20 8.76 -6.51
C ALA A 45 19.58 8.19 -6.13
N LYS A 46 20.62 9.00 -6.31
CA LYS A 46 21.98 8.71 -5.79
C LYS A 46 22.13 9.06 -4.31
N THR A 47 21.18 9.78 -3.72
CA THR A 47 21.15 10.18 -2.30
C THR A 47 20.02 9.52 -1.54
N ASN A 48 20.15 9.41 -0.21
CA ASN A 48 19.10 8.87 0.66
C ASN A 48 17.78 9.62 0.48
N ALA A 49 16.68 8.87 0.54
CA ALA A 49 15.33 9.43 0.50
C ALA A 49 14.83 9.62 1.92
N VAL A 50 14.34 10.81 2.26
CA VAL A 50 13.69 11.06 3.56
C VAL A 50 12.19 11.13 3.35
N CYS A 51 11.42 10.38 4.13
CA CYS A 51 9.98 10.23 3.98
C CYS A 51 9.26 10.63 5.28
N ARG A 52 8.22 11.46 5.19
CA ARG A 52 7.39 11.85 6.34
C ARG A 52 6.16 10.97 6.56
N GLY A 53 5.74 10.28 5.52
CA GLY A 53 4.63 9.36 5.61
C GLY A 53 4.25 8.75 4.28
N VAL A 54 3.51 7.66 4.39
CA VAL A 54 2.93 6.92 3.27
C VAL A 54 1.45 6.72 3.56
N THR A 55 0.60 7.22 2.66
CA THR A 55 -0.85 7.01 2.71
C THR A 55 -1.23 6.00 1.63
N VAL A 56 -1.91 4.93 2.02
CA VAL A 56 -2.43 3.91 1.10
C VAL A 56 -3.96 3.98 1.10
N GLU A 57 -4.54 4.19 -0.06
CA GLU A 57 -5.99 4.13 -0.28
C GLU A 57 -6.33 2.81 -0.97
N VAL A 58 -7.16 2.00 -0.30
CA VAL A 58 -7.67 0.73 -0.80
C VAL A 58 -9.12 0.94 -1.23
N PRO A 59 -9.51 0.67 -2.49
CA PRO A 59 -10.90 0.73 -2.91
C PRO A 59 -11.77 -0.24 -2.09
N THR A 60 -12.82 0.28 -1.46
CA THR A 60 -13.75 -0.50 -0.62
C THR A 60 -15.18 -0.05 -0.83
N GLY A 61 -16.15 -0.78 -0.28
CA GLY A 61 -17.58 -0.46 -0.41
C GLY A 61 -18.27 -1.36 -1.41
N LYS A 62 -19.30 -0.84 -2.09
CA LYS A 62 -20.22 -1.65 -2.92
C LYS A 62 -19.95 -1.55 -4.43
N ALA A 63 -19.00 -0.71 -4.85
CA ALA A 63 -18.66 -0.54 -6.26
C ALA A 63 -18.02 -1.82 -6.83
N PRO A 64 -18.18 -2.12 -8.14
CA PRO A 64 -17.55 -3.28 -8.77
C PRO A 64 -16.02 -3.33 -8.61
N GLU A 65 -15.36 -2.16 -8.58
CA GLU A 65 -13.92 -1.98 -8.46
C GLU A 65 -13.43 -2.04 -6.99
N ALA A 66 -14.34 -2.17 -6.02
CA ALA A 66 -13.99 -2.30 -4.62
C ALA A 66 -13.35 -3.67 -4.36
N LEU A 67 -12.26 -3.71 -3.59
CA LEU A 67 -11.64 -4.97 -3.17
C LEU A 67 -12.53 -5.72 -2.17
N THR A 68 -13.17 -4.97 -1.28
CA THR A 68 -14.05 -5.51 -0.24
C THR A 68 -15.18 -4.53 0.11
N ASN A 69 -16.34 -5.08 0.50
CA ASN A 69 -17.44 -4.32 1.10
C ASN A 69 -17.43 -4.37 2.65
N ARG A 70 -16.41 -4.99 3.25
CA ARG A 70 -16.17 -5.09 4.70
C ARG A 70 -14.84 -4.44 5.09
N PRO A 71 -14.70 -3.11 4.90
CA PRO A 71 -13.45 -2.41 5.17
C PRO A 71 -13.02 -2.50 6.65
N ASP A 72 -13.96 -2.63 7.57
CA ASP A 72 -13.77 -2.78 9.01
C ASP A 72 -12.99 -4.04 9.38
N HIS A 73 -13.08 -5.11 8.58
CA HIS A 73 -12.38 -6.39 8.82
C HIS A 73 -10.90 -6.40 8.41
N ILE A 74 -10.42 -5.37 7.70
CA ILE A 74 -9.02 -5.29 7.28
C ILE A 74 -8.13 -4.97 8.50
N ASP A 75 -7.22 -5.87 8.84
CA ASP A 75 -6.16 -5.56 9.81
C ASP A 75 -5.01 -4.86 9.12
N ALA A 76 -4.36 -3.95 9.85
CA ALA A 76 -3.14 -3.30 9.38
C ALA A 76 -2.03 -3.40 10.41
N THR A 77 -0.91 -3.96 9.98
CA THR A 77 0.34 -4.03 10.75
C THR A 77 1.52 -3.64 9.86
N TYR A 78 2.72 -3.60 10.41
CA TYR A 78 3.92 -3.37 9.61
C TYR A 78 5.10 -4.25 10.00
N ALA A 79 6.04 -4.35 9.08
CA ALA A 79 7.38 -4.83 9.31
C ALA A 79 8.40 -3.76 8.90
N ALA A 80 9.42 -3.53 9.72
CA ALA A 80 10.51 -2.61 9.45
C ALA A 80 11.79 -3.08 10.19
N PRO A 81 13.00 -2.70 9.73
CA PRO A 81 14.24 -2.97 10.44
C PRO A 81 14.22 -2.46 11.89
N ARG A 82 14.97 -3.12 12.78
CA ARG A 82 15.06 -2.76 14.21
C ARG A 82 15.39 -1.29 14.40
N GLY A 83 14.73 -0.66 15.38
CA GLY A 83 14.90 0.76 15.70
C GLY A 83 14.12 1.73 14.80
N ARG A 84 13.27 1.22 13.90
CA ARG A 84 12.38 2.03 13.06
C ARG A 84 10.93 1.66 13.33
N THR A 85 10.26 2.41 14.19
CA THR A 85 8.85 2.21 14.50
C THR A 85 7.97 3.15 13.68
N TRP A 86 6.78 2.66 13.37
CA TRP A 86 5.78 3.35 12.57
C TRP A 86 4.43 3.31 13.28
N HIS A 87 3.65 4.37 13.11
CA HIS A 87 2.25 4.40 13.45
C HIS A 87 1.41 4.18 12.21
N ILE A 88 0.38 3.35 12.32
CA ILE A 88 -0.62 3.16 11.28
C ILE A 88 -1.95 3.67 11.82
N ARG A 89 -2.60 4.58 11.08
CA ARG A 89 -3.98 4.99 11.32
C ARG A 89 -4.86 4.51 10.17
N LYS A 90 -5.90 3.75 10.50
CA LYS A 90 -6.94 3.30 9.56
C LYS A 90 -8.13 4.24 9.63
N SER A 91 -8.63 4.69 8.48
CA SER A 91 -9.87 5.44 8.36
C SER A 91 -10.80 4.78 7.36
N THR A 92 -12.02 4.46 7.81
CA THR A 92 -13.12 3.94 7.01
C THR A 92 -14.25 4.97 6.86
N SER A 93 -13.93 6.26 7.03
CA SER A 93 -14.92 7.35 6.94
C SER A 93 -15.39 7.63 5.51
N HIS A 94 -14.67 7.14 4.51
CA HIS A 94 -15.03 7.27 3.11
C HIS A 94 -15.89 6.08 2.68
N THR A 95 -16.89 6.33 1.83
CA THR A 95 -17.86 5.32 1.39
C THR A 95 -17.28 4.36 0.34
N ASP A 96 -16.24 4.78 -0.37
CA ASP A 96 -15.64 4.14 -1.54
C ASP A 96 -14.20 3.67 -1.33
N ARG A 97 -13.59 3.95 -0.17
CA ARG A 97 -12.20 3.58 0.12
C ARG A 97 -11.90 3.50 1.60
N THR A 98 -10.89 2.71 1.93
CA THR A 98 -10.25 2.69 3.26
C THR A 98 -8.87 3.32 3.14
N VAL A 99 -8.56 4.25 4.03
CA VAL A 99 -7.30 5.00 4.01
C VAL A 99 -6.43 4.56 5.17
N PHE A 100 -5.19 4.16 4.87
CA PHE A 100 -4.16 3.80 5.85
C PHE A 100 -3.05 4.85 5.81
N ILE A 101 -2.88 5.60 6.89
CA ILE A 101 -1.85 6.62 7.03
C ILE A 101 -0.72 6.04 7.88
N CYS A 102 0.45 5.88 7.28
CA CYS A 102 1.65 5.35 7.92
C CYS A 102 2.64 6.50 8.17
N THR A 103 2.97 6.77 9.43
CA THR A 103 3.92 7.82 9.81
C THR A 103 5.04 7.28 10.70
N PRO A 104 6.31 7.64 10.47
CA PRO A 104 7.41 7.28 11.37
C PRO A 104 7.19 7.87 12.78
N GLU A 105 7.56 7.12 13.82
CA GLU A 105 7.38 7.54 15.22
C GLU A 105 8.53 8.41 15.75
N ASN A 106 9.65 8.52 15.04
CA ASN A 106 10.82 9.26 15.53
C ASN A 106 10.52 10.76 15.80
N PRO A 107 11.37 11.48 16.56
CA PRO A 107 11.10 12.86 17.00
C PRO A 107 10.89 13.88 15.88
N ARG A 108 11.31 13.58 14.64
CA ARG A 108 11.12 14.44 13.47
C ARG A 108 10.02 13.92 12.53
N HIS A 109 9.41 12.78 12.84
CA HIS A 109 8.48 12.04 11.99
C HIS A 109 9.04 11.76 10.59
N GLU A 110 10.33 11.46 10.48
CA GLU A 110 11.05 11.32 9.19
C GLU A 110 11.83 10.00 9.10
N ALA A 111 11.49 9.12 8.17
CA ALA A 111 12.21 7.87 7.90
C ALA A 111 13.22 8.06 6.76
N VAL A 112 14.47 7.60 6.95
CA VAL A 112 15.52 7.66 5.93
C VAL A 112 15.65 6.32 5.22
N PHE A 113 15.45 6.29 3.91
CA PHE A 113 15.66 5.12 3.07
C PHE A 113 17.06 5.16 2.41
N ASP A 114 17.93 4.23 2.81
CA ASP A 114 19.38 4.19 2.55
C ASP A 114 19.83 2.86 1.91
N ASP A 115 18.97 2.26 1.06
CA ASP A 115 19.14 0.94 0.42
C ASP A 115 19.04 -0.28 1.35
N THR A 116 19.25 -0.13 2.65
CA THR A 116 19.05 -1.19 3.65
C THR A 116 17.71 -1.07 4.36
N ALA A 117 17.20 0.15 4.41
CA ALA A 117 15.88 0.51 4.90
C ALA A 117 14.74 -0.09 4.09
N THR A 118 13.85 -0.80 4.77
CA THR A 118 12.57 -1.23 4.21
C THR A 118 11.43 -0.87 5.17
N PHE A 119 10.25 -0.66 4.62
CA PHE A 119 9.01 -0.60 5.37
C PHE A 119 7.96 -1.41 4.61
N THR A 120 7.29 -2.34 5.27
CA THR A 120 6.23 -3.13 4.66
C THR A 120 4.95 -2.90 5.44
N LEU A 121 3.95 -2.30 4.78
CA LEU A 121 2.58 -2.28 5.27
C LEU A 121 1.93 -3.63 4.94
N ILE A 122 1.41 -4.30 5.97
CA ILE A 122 0.73 -5.59 5.84
C ILE A 122 -0.75 -5.34 6.10
N LEU A 123 -1.58 -5.58 5.09
CA LEU A 123 -3.04 -5.55 5.20
C LEU A 123 -3.55 -6.98 5.17
N ASP A 124 -4.11 -7.47 6.28
CA ASP A 124 -4.47 -8.88 6.44
C ASP A 124 -5.98 -9.05 6.66
N ARG A 125 -6.45 -10.30 6.54
CA ARG A 125 -7.84 -10.74 6.73
C ARG A 125 -8.85 -10.03 5.83
N ILE A 126 -8.43 -9.55 4.66
CA ILE A 126 -9.27 -8.77 3.74
C ILE A 126 -10.36 -9.67 3.14
N PRO A 127 -11.65 -9.46 3.42
CA PRO A 127 -12.71 -10.28 2.83
C PRO A 127 -12.86 -9.93 1.35
N LEU A 128 -12.49 -10.84 0.45
CA LEU A 128 -12.44 -10.55 -0.99
C LEU A 128 -13.82 -10.62 -1.64
N THR A 129 -14.64 -9.59 -1.47
CA THR A 129 -16.01 -9.58 -2.02
C THR A 129 -16.13 -8.86 -3.37
N GLY A 130 -15.06 -8.19 -3.80
CA GLY A 130 -15.00 -7.44 -5.05
C GLY A 130 -15.30 -8.27 -6.29
N SER A 131 -15.69 -7.59 -7.37
CA SER A 131 -15.84 -8.26 -8.67
C SER A 131 -14.47 -8.62 -9.24
N PRO A 132 -14.33 -9.76 -9.94
CA PRO A 132 -13.10 -10.07 -10.64
C PRO A 132 -12.72 -8.96 -11.62
N GLY A 133 -11.44 -8.59 -11.66
CA GLY A 133 -10.94 -7.47 -12.44
C GLY A 133 -9.67 -6.87 -11.83
N THR A 134 -9.24 -5.73 -12.36
CA THR A 134 -8.12 -4.95 -11.81
C THR A 134 -8.65 -3.92 -10.82
N VAL A 135 -8.14 -3.98 -9.60
CA VAL A 135 -8.32 -2.98 -8.55
C VAL A 135 -7.03 -2.17 -8.46
N THR A 136 -7.12 -0.85 -8.35
CA THR A 136 -5.93 0.00 -8.21
C THR A 136 -5.83 0.53 -6.79
N LEU A 137 -4.72 0.25 -6.11
CA LEU A 137 -4.37 0.89 -4.85
C LEU A 137 -3.68 2.22 -5.14
N HIS A 138 -4.06 3.28 -4.42
CA HIS A 138 -3.42 4.58 -4.57
C HIS A 138 -2.50 4.83 -3.39
N ILE A 139 -1.22 5.02 -3.67
CA ILE A 139 -0.22 5.34 -2.66
C ILE A 139 0.18 6.79 -2.83
N THR A 140 0.15 7.54 -1.74
CA THR A 140 0.71 8.88 -1.69
C THR A 140 1.86 8.90 -0.69
N ASP A 141 3.00 9.45 -1.07
CA ASP A 141 4.10 9.72 -0.15
C ASP A 141 4.49 11.19 -0.14
N ASP A 142 5.18 11.57 0.93
CA ASP A 142 5.79 12.88 1.07
C ASP A 142 7.30 12.71 1.32
N THR A 143 8.11 12.99 0.30
CA THR A 143 9.52 12.60 0.25
C THR A 143 10.45 13.73 -0.20
N THR A 144 11.70 13.70 0.25
CA THR A 144 12.77 14.58 -0.23
C THR A 144 14.08 13.82 -0.43
N THR A 145 14.98 14.40 -1.22
CA THR A 145 16.35 13.92 -1.41
C THR A 145 17.31 15.03 -0.98
N GLY A 146 18.24 14.72 -0.05
CA GLY A 146 19.14 15.73 0.51
C GLY A 146 18.43 16.78 1.38
N SER A 147 18.85 18.05 1.29
CA SER A 147 18.34 19.16 2.10
C SER A 147 17.23 19.98 1.42
N GLY A 148 16.44 19.32 0.55
CA GLY A 148 15.42 19.97 -0.27
C GLY A 148 14.05 20.07 0.37
N THR A 149 13.10 20.63 -0.39
CA THR A 149 11.68 20.63 -0.03
C THR A 149 11.10 19.23 -0.16
N TYR A 150 10.13 18.92 0.70
CA TYR A 150 9.33 17.72 0.58
C TYR A 150 8.38 17.80 -0.61
N THR A 151 8.34 16.74 -1.39
CA THR A 151 7.50 16.59 -2.57
C THR A 151 6.48 15.51 -2.32
N ARG A 152 5.21 15.87 -2.48
CA ARG A 152 4.11 14.91 -2.40
C ARG A 152 3.94 14.22 -3.75
N ARG A 153 3.97 12.88 -3.76
CA ARG A 153 3.84 12.06 -4.97
C ARG A 153 2.72 11.04 -4.82
N ARG A 154 2.07 10.70 -5.94
CA ARG A 154 1.14 9.56 -6.05
C ARG A 154 1.74 8.45 -6.92
N THR A 155 1.55 7.21 -6.49
CA THR A 155 1.89 5.98 -7.20
C THR A 155 0.69 5.03 -7.18
N ASP A 156 0.33 4.50 -8.34
CA ASP A 156 -0.80 3.58 -8.48
C ASP A 156 -0.27 2.14 -8.59
N LEU A 157 -0.77 1.23 -7.75
CA LEU A 157 -0.41 -0.18 -7.78
C LEU A 157 -1.61 -1.03 -8.23
N PRO A 158 -1.57 -1.64 -9.43
CA PRO A 158 -2.62 -2.52 -9.88
C PRO A 158 -2.58 -3.86 -9.12
N LEU A 159 -3.76 -4.37 -8.80
CA LEU A 159 -4.02 -5.64 -8.13
C LEU A 159 -5.08 -6.39 -8.92
N THR A 160 -4.80 -7.64 -9.30
CA THR A 160 -5.78 -8.47 -10.01
C THR A 160 -6.55 -9.35 -9.03
N LEU A 161 -7.88 -9.27 -9.08
CA LEU A 161 -8.80 -10.17 -8.39
C LEU A 161 -9.41 -11.13 -9.41
N GLN A 162 -9.31 -12.43 -9.17
CA GLN A 162 -9.86 -13.46 -10.04
C GLN A 162 -11.19 -14.01 -9.52
N ARG A 163 -11.94 -14.70 -10.38
CA ARG A 163 -13.09 -15.50 -9.95
C ARG A 163 -12.58 -16.75 -9.24
N ALA A 164 -13.21 -17.15 -8.13
CA ALA A 164 -12.99 -18.49 -7.59
C ALA A 164 -13.36 -19.54 -8.65
N ALA A 165 -12.59 -20.63 -8.73
CA ALA A 165 -13.00 -21.75 -9.56
C ALA A 165 -14.35 -22.28 -9.06
N ASP A 166 -15.29 -22.49 -9.98
CA ASP A 166 -16.53 -23.18 -9.66
C ASP A 166 -16.13 -24.61 -9.23
N GLY A 167 -16.21 -24.90 -7.93
CA GLY A 167 -15.99 -26.25 -7.42
C GLY A 167 -17.00 -27.22 -8.05
N PRO A 168 -16.66 -28.52 -8.19
CA PRO A 168 -17.59 -29.48 -8.76
C PRO A 168 -18.89 -29.47 -7.96
N SER A 169 -20.00 -29.32 -8.68
CA SER A 169 -21.37 -29.35 -8.16
C SER A 169 -21.72 -30.70 -7.57
#